data_AF-A0A964VK87-F1
#
_entry.id   AF-A0A964VK87-F1
#
_cell.length_a   1.000
_cell.length_b   1.000
_cell.length_c   1.000
_cell.angle_alpha   90.00
_cell.angle_beta   90.00
_cell.angle_gamma   90.00
#
_symmetry.space_group_name_H-M   'P 1'
#
loop_
_entity.id
_entity.type
_entity.pdbx_description
1 polymer ?
#
loop_
_entity_poly.entity_id
_entity_poly.type
_entity_poly.pdbx_seq_one_letter_code
_entity_poly.pdbx_strand_id
1 'polypeptide(L)'
;MRQFSGLTTLNLNMADREGLERNKLRRGDSPFSNLALTLFGDVVFAPRLALFNQLLIDPSSRATASLSTYLNSYLRYTVFSRPRADLHLQAGKLPTPFGAFGPRAYQDTNPLIGLPLMYHYFTSLRANQLPADSADLLAHRGQGQSSSFTG
;
A
#
# COMPACT_ATOMS: atom_id res chain seq x y z
N MET A 1 20.83 -23.78 -5.53
CA MET A 1 21.04 -22.64 -6.45
C MET A 1 20.19 -21.49 -5.91
N ARG A 2 20.79 -20.34 -5.58
CA ARG A 2 20.03 -19.16 -5.12
C ARG A 2 19.55 -18.42 -6.36
N GLN A 3 18.23 -18.22 -6.47
CA GLN A 3 17.65 -17.45 -7.56
C GLN A 3 17.24 -16.09 -7.03
N PHE A 4 17.64 -15.05 -7.76
CA PHE A 4 17.26 -13.67 -7.50
C PHE A 4 16.51 -13.16 -8.72
N SER A 5 15.32 -12.60 -8.50
CA SER A 5 14.62 -11.79 -9.49
C SER A 5 14.23 -10.47 -8.88
N GLY A 6 14.06 -9.48 -9.75
CA GLY A 6 13.67 -8.15 -9.35
C GLY A 6 13.00 -7.41 -10.48
N LEU A 7 12.15 -6.46 -10.09
CA LEU A 7 11.43 -5.58 -10.99
C LEU A 7 11.58 -4.16 -10.46
N THR A 8 11.82 -3.23 -11.38
CA THR A 8 11.87 -1.81 -11.06
C THR A 8 10.79 -1.09 -11.87
N THR A 9 9.92 -0.35 -11.18
CA THR A 9 8.88 0.46 -11.81
C THR A 9 9.14 1.92 -11.52
N LEU A 10 9.21 2.73 -12.58
CA LEU A 10 9.30 4.19 -12.54
C LEU A 10 7.99 4.78 -13.04
N ASN A 11 7.32 5.57 -12.20
CA ASN A 11 6.11 6.30 -12.57
C ASN A 11 6.41 7.79 -12.59
N LEU A 12 6.06 8.43 -13.70
CA LEU A 12 6.13 9.88 -13.89
C LEU A 12 4.72 10.40 -14.12
N ASN A 13 4.28 11.34 -13.30
CA ASN A 13 2.97 11.99 -13.45
C ASN A 13 3.14 13.50 -13.62
N MET A 14 2.25 14.10 -14.39
CA MET A 14 2.18 15.55 -14.60
C MET A 14 0.94 16.12 -13.92
N ALA A 15 0.75 15.77 -12.64
CA ALA A 15 -0.39 16.25 -11.90
C ALA A 15 -0.20 17.71 -11.49
N ASP A 16 -1.31 18.44 -11.45
CA ASP A 16 -1.31 19.81 -10.94
C ASP A 16 -0.97 19.85 -9.45
N ARG A 17 -0.31 20.94 -9.02
CA ARG A 17 0.17 21.13 -7.66
C ARG A 17 -0.96 21.04 -6.63
N GLU A 18 -2.14 21.54 -6.98
CA GLU A 18 -3.31 21.47 -6.10
C GLU A 18 -3.76 20.02 -5.85
N GLY A 19 -3.68 19.15 -6.88
CA GLY A 19 -3.99 17.73 -6.77
C GLY A 19 -3.04 16.99 -5.82
N LEU A 20 -1.74 17.32 -5.89
CA LEU A 20 -0.71 16.78 -5.00
C LEU A 20 -0.88 17.21 -3.54
N GLU A 21 -1.30 18.45 -3.31
CA GLU A 21 -1.44 19.00 -1.96
C GLU A 21 -2.73 18.51 -1.27
N ARG A 22 -3.82 18.33 -2.03
CA ARG A 22 -5.12 17.90 -1.48
C ARG A 22 -5.31 16.38 -1.42
N ASN A 23 -4.84 15.63 -2.42
CA ASN A 23 -5.07 14.19 -2.49
C ASN A 23 -3.89 13.42 -1.89
N LYS A 24 -3.86 13.39 -0.55
CA LYS A 24 -2.87 12.65 0.23
C LYS A 24 -3.52 11.45 0.90
N LEU A 25 -2.87 10.31 0.77
CA LEU A 25 -3.18 9.10 1.50
C LEU A 25 -2.74 9.25 2.97
N ARG A 26 -3.15 8.28 3.80
CA ARG A 26 -2.90 8.27 5.26
C ARG A 26 -1.44 8.52 5.68
N ARG A 27 -0.49 8.17 4.81
CA ARG A 27 0.96 8.25 5.06
C ARG A 27 1.58 9.53 4.49
N GLY A 28 0.79 10.38 3.84
CA GLY A 28 1.23 11.62 3.21
C GLY A 28 1.75 11.47 1.78
N ASP A 29 1.75 10.25 1.24
CA ASP A 29 1.97 9.93 -0.17
C ASP A 29 0.74 10.30 -1.02
N SER A 30 0.96 10.54 -2.31
CA SER A 30 -0.12 10.89 -3.25
C SER A 30 -0.10 9.96 -4.46
N PRO A 31 -1.27 9.46 -4.92
CA PRO A 31 -1.33 8.70 -6.17
C PRO A 31 -0.90 9.53 -7.38
N PHE A 32 -0.93 10.85 -7.24
CA PHE A 32 -0.56 11.81 -8.25
C PHE A 32 0.90 12.24 -8.17
N SER A 33 1.71 11.64 -7.29
CA SER A 33 3.12 12.00 -7.14
C SER A 33 3.83 12.01 -8.49
N ASN A 34 4.57 13.09 -8.74
CA ASN A 34 5.26 13.32 -10.00
C ASN A 34 6.35 12.28 -10.26
N LEU A 35 6.88 11.67 -9.18
CA LEU A 35 7.92 10.66 -9.26
C LEU A 35 7.65 9.58 -8.20
N ALA A 36 7.47 8.35 -8.64
CA ALA A 36 7.48 7.20 -7.75
C ALA A 36 8.37 6.09 -8.33
N LEU A 37 9.24 5.55 -7.49
CA LEU A 37 10.11 4.42 -7.80
C LEU A 37 9.75 3.25 -6.90
N THR A 38 9.41 2.12 -7.50
CA THR A 38 9.19 0.88 -6.76
C THR A 38 10.23 -0.15 -7.16
N LEU A 39 10.90 -0.73 -6.17
CA LEU A 39 11.87 -1.79 -6.33
C LEU A 39 11.31 -3.05 -5.70
N PHE A 40 11.22 -4.11 -6.49
CA PHE A 40 10.88 -5.45 -6.05
C PHE A 40 12.12 -6.33 -6.14
N GLY A 41 12.34 -7.13 -5.10
CA GLY A 41 13.41 -8.11 -5.08
C GLY A 41 12.98 -9.34 -4.32
N ASP A 42 13.05 -10.48 -4.98
CA ASP A 42 12.80 -11.79 -4.37
C ASP A 42 14.06 -12.65 -4.36
N VAL A 43 14.23 -13.37 -3.26
CA VAL A 43 15.38 -14.25 -3.03
C VAL A 43 14.84 -15.62 -2.64
N VAL A 44 15.11 -16.62 -3.48
CA VAL A 44 14.82 -18.03 -3.16
C VAL A 44 16.05 -18.64 -2.51
N PHE A 45 15.99 -18.83 -1.19
CA PHE A 45 17.10 -19.43 -0.43
C PHE A 45 17.14 -20.95 -0.58
N ALA A 46 15.96 -21.57 -0.60
CA ALA A 46 15.76 -23.01 -0.74
C ALA A 46 14.47 -23.28 -1.51
N PRO A 47 14.24 -24.52 -2.03
CA PRO A 47 13.01 -24.83 -2.78
C PRO A 47 11.70 -24.55 -2.02
N ARG A 48 11.77 -24.46 -0.70
CA ARG A 48 10.63 -24.18 0.19
C ARG A 48 10.68 -22.83 0.89
N LEU A 49 11.74 -22.03 0.73
CA LEU A 49 11.90 -20.77 1.46
C LEU A 49 12.28 -19.64 0.51
N ALA A 50 11.41 -18.64 0.45
CA ALA A 50 11.62 -17.42 -0.31
C ALA A 50 11.42 -16.18 0.57
N LEU A 51 12.18 -15.13 0.26
CA LEU A 51 11.99 -13.80 0.82
C LEU A 51 11.56 -12.87 -0.30
N PHE A 52 10.52 -12.10 -0.04
CA PHE A 52 10.01 -11.08 -0.94
C PHE A 52 10.21 -9.72 -0.29
N ASN A 53 10.76 -8.78 -1.04
CA ASN A 53 10.97 -7.41 -0.61
C ASN A 53 10.42 -6.46 -1.64
N GLN A 54 9.82 -5.39 -1.13
CA GLN A 54 9.43 -4.23 -1.90
C GLN A 54 9.92 -2.99 -1.18
N LEU A 55 10.52 -2.07 -1.93
CA LEU A 55 10.83 -0.72 -1.48
C LEU A 55 10.11 0.27 -2.38
N LEU A 56 9.35 1.17 -1.79
CA LEU A 56 8.69 2.27 -2.49
C LEU A 56 9.36 3.60 -2.12
N ILE A 57 9.78 4.37 -3.11
CA ILE A 57 10.39 5.68 -2.93
C ILE A 57 9.48 6.70 -3.60
N ASP A 58 8.94 7.61 -2.80
CA ASP A 58 8.10 8.72 -3.24
C ASP A 58 8.61 10.02 -2.57
N PRO A 59 9.25 10.93 -3.31
CA PRO A 59 9.77 12.18 -2.77
C PRO A 59 8.68 13.13 -2.25
N SER A 60 7.44 12.98 -2.71
CA SER A 60 6.31 13.83 -2.29
C SER A 60 5.78 13.46 -0.90
N SER A 61 6.12 12.27 -0.41
CA SER A 61 5.70 11.83 0.91
C SER A 61 6.43 12.60 2.01
N ARG A 62 5.71 12.94 3.08
CA ARG A 62 6.33 13.43 4.32
C ARG A 62 7.10 12.33 5.07
N ALA A 63 6.87 11.06 4.71
CA ALA A 63 7.41 9.88 5.38
C ALA A 63 8.64 9.28 4.69
N THR A 64 9.21 9.94 3.66
CA THR A 64 10.48 9.53 3.02
C THR A 64 11.64 9.41 4.02
N ALA A 65 11.48 9.98 5.22
CA ALA A 65 12.40 9.84 6.34
C ALA A 65 12.40 8.45 7.01
N SER A 66 11.41 7.58 6.77
CA SER A 66 11.30 6.29 7.46
C SER A 66 11.24 5.10 6.49
N LEU A 67 12.40 4.51 6.23
CA LEU A 67 12.57 3.30 5.40
C LEU A 67 11.64 2.15 5.84
N SER A 68 11.33 2.02 7.14
CA SER A 68 10.44 0.96 7.66
C SER A 68 8.99 1.08 7.16
N THR A 69 8.56 2.29 6.80
CA THR A 69 7.20 2.52 6.30
C THR A 69 7.08 2.05 4.86
N TYR A 70 8.16 2.17 4.08
CA TYR A 70 8.19 1.91 2.64
C TYR A 70 8.82 0.59 2.24
N LEU A 71 9.52 -0.06 3.17
CA LEU A 71 9.93 -1.44 3.06
C LEU A 71 8.73 -2.34 3.40
N ASN A 72 8.32 -3.17 2.45
CA ASN A 72 7.40 -4.28 2.67
C ASN A 72 8.17 -5.57 2.41
N SER A 73 8.54 -6.25 3.49
CA SER A 73 9.25 -7.52 3.41
C SER A 73 8.44 -8.62 4.06
N TYR A 74 8.36 -9.76 3.39
CA TYR A 74 7.75 -10.95 3.95
C TYR A 74 8.48 -12.21 3.49
N LEU A 75 8.51 -13.19 4.39
CA LEU A 75 9.02 -14.52 4.12
C LEU A 75 7.86 -15.43 3.73
N ARG A 76 8.12 -16.34 2.79
CA ARG A 76 7.22 -17.42 2.42
C ARG A 76 7.91 -18.76 2.61
N TYR A 77 7.30 -19.61 3.44
CA TYR A 77 7.67 -21.00 3.59
C TYR A 77 6.59 -21.91 2.99
N THR A 78 6.98 -22.76 2.03
CA THR A 78 6.09 -23.76 1.43
C THR A 78 6.14 -25.04 2.24
N VAL A 79 5.03 -25.34 2.94
CA VAL A 79 4.89 -26.55 3.76
C VAL A 79 4.75 -27.77 2.86
N PHE A 80 3.82 -27.71 1.91
CA PHE A 80 3.67 -28.69 0.84
C PHE A 80 3.13 -28.04 -0.43
N SER A 81 3.46 -28.64 -1.57
CA SER A 81 2.86 -28.32 -2.85
C SER A 81 2.54 -29.63 -3.54
N ARG A 82 1.25 -29.85 -3.82
CA ARG A 82 0.71 -30.99 -4.57
C ARG A 82 -0.13 -30.43 -5.72
N PRO A 83 -0.36 -31.20 -6.80
CA PRO A 83 -1.12 -30.71 -7.96
C PRO A 83 -2.54 -30.19 -7.64
N ARG A 84 -3.13 -30.63 -6.53
CA ARG A 84 -4.48 -30.24 -6.09
C ARG A 84 -4.51 -29.36 -4.85
N ALA A 85 -3.38 -29.12 -4.19
CA ALA A 85 -3.34 -28.36 -2.95
C ALA A 85 -1.92 -27.87 -2.64
N ASP A 86 -1.80 -26.60 -2.31
CA ASP A 86 -0.61 -25.99 -1.76
C ASP A 86 -0.89 -25.40 -0.38
N LEU A 87 0.16 -25.35 0.44
CA LEU A 87 0.11 -24.67 1.73
C LEU A 87 1.39 -23.85 1.91
N HIS A 88 1.19 -22.55 2.07
CA HIS A 88 2.25 -21.58 2.29
C HIS A 88 2.02 -20.85 3.62
N LEU A 89 3.06 -20.82 4.44
CA LEU A 89 3.12 -19.95 5.61
C LEU A 89 3.86 -18.69 5.22
N GLN A 90 3.28 -17.53 5.57
CA GLN A 90 3.86 -16.24 5.24
C GLN A 90 3.95 -15.38 6.51
N ALA A 91 5.08 -14.72 6.70
CA ALA A 91 5.35 -13.90 7.87
C ALA A 91 6.07 -12.60 7.48
N GLY A 92 5.59 -11.46 7.99
CA GLY A 92 6.15 -10.15 7.71
C GLY A 92 5.07 -9.11 7.42
N LYS A 93 5.37 -8.17 6.51
CA LYS A 93 4.43 -7.13 6.08
C LYS A 93 3.73 -7.58 4.80
N LEU A 94 2.60 -8.27 4.97
CA LEU A 94 1.81 -8.78 3.86
C LEU A 94 0.83 -7.73 3.33
N PRO A 95 0.54 -7.74 2.02
CA PRO A 95 -0.63 -7.04 1.51
C PRO A 95 -1.89 -7.66 2.09
N THR A 96 -2.89 -6.83 2.37
CA THR A 96 -4.17 -7.29 2.88
C THR A 96 -4.84 -8.23 1.86
N PRO A 97 -5.30 -9.42 2.26
CA PRO A 97 -5.99 -10.33 1.35
C PRO A 97 -7.41 -9.86 1.00
N PHE A 98 -7.89 -8.78 1.63
CA PHE A 98 -9.21 -8.22 1.40
C PHE A 98 -9.27 -7.41 0.10
N GLY A 99 -10.18 -7.85 -0.79
CA GLY A 99 -10.41 -7.26 -2.10
C GLY A 99 -9.40 -7.72 -3.16
N ALA A 100 -9.86 -7.76 -4.41
CA ALA A 100 -9.07 -8.29 -5.52
C ALA A 100 -7.89 -7.38 -5.94
N PHE A 101 -7.82 -6.15 -5.44
CA PHE A 101 -6.83 -5.18 -5.89
C PHE A 101 -5.48 -5.30 -5.17
N GLY A 102 -5.45 -5.62 -3.87
CA GLY A 102 -4.21 -5.72 -3.09
C GLY A 102 -3.14 -6.63 -3.73
N PRO A 103 -3.51 -7.84 -4.18
CA PRO A 103 -2.60 -8.72 -4.92
C PRO A 103 -2.27 -8.24 -6.34
N ARG A 104 -3.17 -7.52 -7.00
CA ARG A 104 -3.01 -7.00 -8.38
C ARG A 104 -2.16 -5.75 -8.47
N ALA A 105 -2.00 -5.00 -7.37
CA ALA A 105 -1.11 -3.86 -7.29
C ALA A 105 0.36 -4.21 -7.62
N TYR A 106 0.70 -5.49 -7.53
CA TYR A 106 2.03 -6.05 -7.82
C TYR A 106 2.15 -6.71 -9.19
N GLN A 107 1.13 -6.61 -10.03
CA GLN A 107 1.14 -7.18 -11.38
C GLN A 107 1.52 -6.11 -12.40
N ASP A 108 2.38 -6.48 -13.34
CA ASP A 108 2.80 -5.66 -14.49
C ASP A 108 1.63 -5.32 -15.44
N THR A 109 0.48 -5.94 -15.24
CA THR A 109 -0.74 -5.80 -16.04
C THR A 109 -1.87 -5.09 -15.29
N ASN A 110 -1.55 -4.19 -14.37
CA ASN A 110 -2.56 -3.35 -13.73
C ASN A 110 -3.08 -2.29 -14.72
N PRO A 111 -4.37 -2.30 -15.11
CA PRO A 111 -4.92 -1.35 -16.08
C PRO A 111 -5.11 0.07 -15.52
N LEU A 112 -4.94 0.26 -14.21
CA LEU A 112 -5.16 1.54 -13.54
C LEU A 112 -3.83 2.19 -13.13
N ILE A 113 -3.75 3.51 -13.33
CA ILE A 113 -2.69 4.34 -12.76
C ILE A 113 -2.97 4.47 -11.25
N GLY A 114 -2.30 3.64 -10.45
CA GLY A 114 -2.45 3.63 -8.99
C GLY A 114 -3.57 2.73 -8.45
N LEU A 115 -4.05 3.03 -7.24
CA LEU A 115 -5.14 2.29 -6.59
C LEU A 115 -6.51 2.75 -7.14
N PRO A 116 -7.55 1.89 -7.18
CA PRO A 116 -8.88 2.31 -7.56
C PRO A 116 -9.41 3.38 -6.60
N LEU A 117 -10.25 4.30 -7.10
CA LEU A 117 -10.83 5.38 -6.29
C LEU A 117 -11.55 4.87 -5.03
N MET A 118 -12.15 3.68 -5.10
CA MET A 118 -12.82 3.06 -3.96
C MET A 118 -11.88 2.80 -2.76
N TYR A 119 -10.58 2.56 -3.00
CA TYR A 119 -9.58 2.39 -1.93
C TYR A 119 -9.11 3.71 -1.32
N HIS A 120 -9.50 4.84 -1.88
CA HIS A 120 -9.20 6.18 -1.37
C HIS A 120 -10.31 6.74 -0.47
N TYR A 121 -11.46 6.08 -0.41
CA TYR A 121 -12.56 6.49 0.47
C TYR A 121 -12.27 6.07 1.91
N PHE A 122 -11.86 7.04 2.71
CA PHE A 122 -11.79 6.91 4.15
C PHE A 122 -12.93 7.70 4.79
N THR A 123 -13.75 7.00 5.58
CA THR A 123 -14.73 7.67 6.44
C THR A 123 -14.01 8.49 7.51
N SER A 124 -14.62 9.62 7.88
CA SER A 124 -14.22 10.40 9.06
C SER A 124 -14.49 9.64 10.36
N LEU A 125 -15.46 8.73 10.34
CA LEU A 125 -15.87 7.93 11.49
C LEU A 125 -14.88 6.76 11.73
N ARG A 126 -14.12 6.85 12.81
CA ARG A 126 -13.21 5.78 13.26
C ARG A 126 -13.84 5.00 14.42
N ALA A 127 -13.44 3.75 14.58
CA ALA A 127 -13.93 2.90 15.68
C ALA A 127 -13.60 3.43 17.09
N ASN A 128 -12.62 4.33 17.21
CA ASN A 128 -12.19 4.95 18.46
C ASN A 128 -12.68 6.40 18.62
N GLN A 129 -13.68 6.82 17.85
CA GLN A 129 -14.24 8.17 17.89
C GLN A 129 -15.77 8.09 17.94
N LEU A 130 -16.37 8.91 18.80
CA LEU A 130 -17.81 9.06 18.87
C LEU A 130 -18.14 10.54 18.59
N PRO A 131 -18.88 10.85 17.52
CA PRO A 131 -19.37 12.20 17.28
C PRO A 131 -20.31 12.66 18.40
N ALA A 132 -20.25 13.94 18.75
CA ALA A 132 -21.11 14.49 19.80
C ALA A 132 -22.59 14.52 19.36
N ASP A 133 -22.82 14.97 18.12
CA ASP A 133 -24.15 15.08 17.51
C ASP A 133 -24.06 15.01 15.97
N SER A 134 -25.21 15.21 15.31
CA SER A 134 -25.28 15.26 13.85
C SER A 134 -24.60 16.49 13.24
N ALA A 135 -24.50 17.59 13.97
CA ALA A 135 -23.87 18.82 13.48
C ALA A 135 -22.34 18.67 13.44
N ASP A 136 -21.77 18.00 14.42
CA ASP A 136 -20.35 17.62 14.52
C ASP A 136 -19.95 16.69 13.36
N LEU A 137 -20.80 15.73 13.00
CA LEU A 137 -20.63 14.90 11.80
C LEU A 137 -20.58 15.74 10.52
N LEU A 138 -21.46 16.72 10.38
CA LEU A 138 -21.54 17.58 9.20
C LEU A 138 -20.37 18.56 9.13
N ALA A 139 -19.92 19.09 10.27
CA ALA A 139 -18.76 19.98 10.36
C ALA A 139 -17.47 19.29 9.90
N HIS A 140 -17.33 18.00 10.22
CA HIS A 140 -16.15 17.19 9.90
C HIS A 140 -16.31 16.33 8.64
N ARG A 141 -17.36 16.55 7.83
CA ARG A 141 -17.55 15.81 6.57
C ARG A 141 -16.41 16.07 5.59
N GLY A 142 -16.01 15.04 4.83
CA GLY A 142 -14.99 15.17 3.79
C GLY A 142 -13.55 15.42 4.30
N GLN A 143 -13.34 15.46 5.63
CA GLN A 143 -11.99 15.59 6.21
C GLN A 143 -11.22 14.25 6.25
N GLY A 144 -11.83 13.19 5.71
CA GLY A 144 -11.26 11.84 5.70
C GLY A 144 -10.91 11.37 7.11
N GLN A 145 -9.89 10.51 7.21
CA GLN A 145 -9.50 9.96 8.51
C GLN A 145 -8.98 11.03 9.48
N SER A 146 -8.47 12.19 9.07
CA SER A 146 -7.87 13.19 9.97
C SER A 146 -8.84 13.94 10.90
N SER A 147 -10.15 13.76 10.76
CA SER A 147 -11.14 14.41 11.62
C SER A 147 -10.98 14.01 13.08
N SER A 148 -11.03 14.99 13.98
CA SER A 148 -11.17 14.78 15.41
C SER A 148 -12.50 15.37 15.86
N PHE A 149 -13.44 14.50 16.20
CA PHE A 149 -14.68 14.91 16.84
C PHE A 149 -14.37 15.31 18.28
N THR A 150 -14.75 16.52 18.68
CA THR A 150 -14.32 17.08 19.98
C THR A 150 -15.27 16.76 21.12
N GLY A 151 -16.52 16.37 20.87
CA GLY A 151 -17.48 16.25 21.97
C GLY A 151 -17.88 17.61 22.51
#